data_AF-A0AAV8DC85-F1
#
_entry.id   AF-A0AAV8DC85-F1
#
_cell.length_a   1.000
_cell.length_b   1.000
_cell.length_c   1.000
_cell.angle_alpha   90.00
_cell.angle_beta   90.00
_cell.angle_gamma   90.00
#
_symmetry.space_group_name_H-M   'P 1'
#
loop_
_entity.id
_entity.type
_entity.pdbx_description
1 polymer ?
#
loop_
_entity_poly.entity_id
_entity_poly.type
_entity_poly.pdbx_seq_one_letter_code
_entity_poly.pdbx_strand_id
1 'polypeptide(L)'
;MASMASAVRLPPGVEEPSRLIRPFDTSNYGKLQLNNGLALTPQMGWNSWNFFACNINETLIRETADALVSTGLAELGYNNVNIDDCWSNMKRDDKGQLQPDSKNFPSGIKALADYVHKKGLYLGIYSDAGVFTCQVRPGSLYHESDDAKLFASWGIDYLKYDNCFNLGIKPIERYPPMRDALNGTGRKIFYSLCEWGVDDPALWAGKVGNSW
;
A
#
# COMPACT_ATOMS: atom_id res chain seq x y z
N MET A 1 -14.59 -48.17 26.50
CA MET A 1 -14.91 -48.82 25.21
C MET A 1 -14.23 -48.01 24.12
N ALA A 2 -13.23 -48.58 23.46
CA ALA A 2 -12.49 -47.93 22.37
C ALA A 2 -13.28 -48.08 21.07
N SER A 3 -13.56 -46.96 20.40
CA SER A 3 -14.18 -46.96 19.07
C SER A 3 -13.09 -47.09 18.02
N MET A 4 -13.04 -48.25 17.34
CA MET A 4 -12.19 -48.45 16.16
C MET A 4 -12.86 -47.77 14.97
N ALA A 5 -12.25 -46.69 14.47
CA ALA A 5 -12.60 -46.15 13.16
C ALA A 5 -12.14 -47.14 12.09
N SER A 6 -13.09 -47.68 11.33
CA SER A 6 -12.83 -48.57 10.20
C SER A 6 -12.13 -47.79 9.09
N ALA A 7 -10.88 -48.15 8.78
CA ALA A 7 -10.17 -47.61 7.63
C ALA A 7 -10.79 -48.19 6.35
N VAL A 8 -11.36 -47.33 5.51
CA VAL A 8 -11.84 -47.69 4.18
C VAL A 8 -10.62 -47.97 3.30
N ARG A 9 -10.45 -49.23 2.86
CA ARG A 9 -9.43 -49.59 1.87
C ARG A 9 -9.92 -49.23 0.47
N LEU A 10 -9.18 -48.36 -0.22
CA LEU A 10 -9.39 -48.06 -1.63
C LEU A 10 -9.09 -49.29 -2.51
N PRO A 11 -9.83 -49.48 -3.62
CA PRO A 11 -9.60 -50.61 -4.52
C PRO A 11 -8.22 -50.54 -5.21
N PRO A 12 -7.66 -51.70 -5.62
CA PRO A 12 -6.36 -51.74 -6.28
C PRO A 12 -6.36 -50.91 -7.56
N GLY A 13 -5.47 -49.92 -7.65
CA GLY A 13 -5.33 -49.05 -8.83
C GLY A 13 -5.90 -47.63 -8.66
N VAL A 14 -6.47 -47.29 -7.49
CA VAL A 14 -6.79 -45.90 -7.13
C VAL A 14 -5.68 -45.37 -6.24
N GLU A 15 -4.73 -44.63 -6.81
CA GLU A 15 -3.80 -43.83 -6.01
C GLU A 15 -4.57 -42.72 -5.28
N GLU A 16 -4.28 -42.52 -4.00
CA GLU A 16 -4.64 -41.28 -3.29
C GLU A 16 -4.22 -40.10 -4.18
N PRO A 17 -5.08 -39.09 -4.39
CA PRO A 17 -4.74 -37.98 -5.27
C PRO A 17 -3.43 -37.36 -4.78
N SER A 18 -2.37 -37.59 -5.57
CA SER A 18 -1.03 -37.16 -5.24
C SER A 18 -1.03 -35.64 -5.17
N ARG A 19 -0.77 -35.11 -3.97
CA ARG A 19 -0.84 -33.69 -3.58
C ARG A 19 -2.24 -33.09 -3.72
N LEU A 20 -2.76 -32.64 -2.58
CA LEU A 20 -3.61 -31.46 -2.53
C LEU A 20 -3.02 -30.39 -3.47
N ILE A 21 -3.68 -30.16 -4.61
CA ILE A 21 -3.44 -28.97 -5.41
C ILE A 21 -3.78 -27.84 -4.47
N ARG A 22 -2.75 -27.20 -3.92
CA ARG A 22 -2.91 -25.92 -3.23
C ARG A 22 -2.94 -24.90 -4.35
N PRO A 23 -4.12 -24.38 -4.76
CA PRO A 23 -4.19 -23.42 -5.87
C PRO A 23 -3.39 -22.13 -5.60
N PHE A 24 -2.88 -21.96 -4.37
CA PHE A 24 -2.03 -20.86 -3.92
C PHE A 24 -0.59 -21.29 -3.58
N ASP A 25 -0.14 -22.49 -3.98
CA ASP A 25 1.27 -22.88 -3.83
C ASP A 25 2.14 -22.17 -4.86
N THR A 26 2.66 -21.01 -4.44
CA THR A 26 3.53 -20.18 -5.26
C THR A 26 5.00 -20.59 -5.17
N SER A 27 5.35 -21.68 -4.48
CA SER A 27 6.75 -22.07 -4.22
C SER A 27 7.57 -22.38 -5.49
N ASN A 28 6.91 -22.71 -6.60
CA ASN A 28 7.55 -22.95 -7.90
C ASN A 28 7.79 -21.68 -8.73
N TYR A 29 7.15 -20.57 -8.35
CA TYR A 29 7.46 -19.26 -8.90
C TYR A 29 8.50 -18.65 -7.95
N GLY A 30 9.70 -18.32 -8.45
CA GLY A 30 10.73 -17.69 -7.62
C GLY A 30 10.20 -16.47 -6.86
N LYS A 31 10.93 -15.94 -5.87
CA LYS A 31 10.52 -14.69 -5.19
C LYS A 31 10.45 -13.54 -6.22
N LEU A 32 9.25 -13.31 -6.75
CA LEU A 32 8.94 -12.27 -7.75
C LEU A 32 8.54 -10.94 -7.08
N GLN A 33 8.63 -10.82 -5.76
CA GLN A 33 8.15 -9.67 -5.01
C GLN A 33 9.22 -9.08 -4.09
N LEU A 34 9.05 -7.80 -3.75
CA LEU A 34 9.91 -7.09 -2.81
C LEU A 34 9.90 -7.81 -1.47
N ASN A 35 11.07 -8.27 -1.01
CA ASN A 35 11.21 -9.00 0.24
C ASN A 35 11.42 -8.06 1.44
N ASN A 36 10.43 -7.20 1.73
CA ASN A 36 10.40 -6.31 2.91
C ASN A 36 9.57 -6.90 4.09
N GLY A 37 9.10 -8.15 3.94
CA GLY A 37 8.27 -8.84 4.94
C GLY A 37 6.80 -8.40 4.95
N LEU A 38 6.36 -7.66 3.93
CA LEU A 38 4.95 -7.34 3.67
C LEU A 38 4.45 -8.10 2.43
N ALA A 39 3.15 -7.99 2.14
CA ALA A 39 2.52 -8.55 0.94
C ALA A 39 2.75 -10.05 0.73
N LEU A 40 2.69 -10.85 1.80
CA LEU A 40 2.66 -12.32 1.69
C LEU A 40 1.34 -12.80 1.06
N THR A 41 0.30 -11.98 1.18
CA THR A 41 -0.96 -12.05 0.44
C THR A 41 -1.26 -10.66 -0.14
N PRO A 42 -2.13 -10.54 -1.15
CA PRO A 42 -2.59 -9.24 -1.63
C PRO A 42 -3.15 -8.39 -0.48
N GLN A 43 -2.88 -7.09 -0.52
CA GLN A 43 -3.43 -6.12 0.42
C GLN A 43 -4.95 -6.01 0.27
N MET A 44 -5.63 -5.70 1.37
CA MET A 44 -7.06 -5.47 1.40
C MET A 44 -7.36 -4.19 2.19
N GLY A 45 -8.32 -3.41 1.73
CA GLY A 45 -8.66 -2.15 2.38
C GLY A 45 -9.56 -1.27 1.53
N TRP A 46 -9.50 0.03 1.82
CA TRP A 46 -10.27 1.08 1.18
C TRP A 46 -9.35 2.22 0.72
N ASN A 47 -9.73 2.91 -0.35
CA ASN A 47 -9.06 4.11 -0.85
C ASN A 47 -10.10 5.20 -1.16
N SER A 48 -9.76 6.46 -0.89
CA SER A 48 -10.70 7.58 -1.00
C SER A 48 -11.10 7.98 -2.43
N TRP A 49 -10.32 7.63 -3.45
CA TRP A 49 -10.38 8.25 -4.77
C TRP A 49 -11.69 8.03 -5.52
N ASN A 50 -12.13 6.78 -5.69
CA ASN A 50 -13.19 6.43 -6.65
C ASN A 50 -14.54 7.11 -6.36
N PHE A 51 -14.81 7.44 -5.09
CA PHE A 51 -16.05 8.09 -4.70
C PHE A 51 -15.85 9.58 -4.37
N PHE A 52 -14.76 9.93 -3.67
CA PHE A 52 -14.59 11.27 -3.11
C PHE A 52 -13.70 12.18 -3.95
N ALA A 53 -12.84 11.64 -4.83
CA ALA A 53 -11.82 12.39 -5.55
C ALA A 53 -11.05 13.34 -4.60
N CYS A 54 -10.99 14.64 -4.91
CA CYS A 54 -10.37 15.65 -4.03
C CYS A 54 -11.25 16.11 -2.84
N ASN A 55 -12.51 15.66 -2.73
CA ASN A 55 -13.41 16.06 -1.65
C ASN A 55 -13.19 15.18 -0.40
N ILE A 56 -11.97 15.23 0.14
CA ILE A 56 -11.54 14.43 1.29
C ILE A 56 -11.11 15.33 2.45
N ASN A 57 -11.35 14.86 3.67
CA ASN A 57 -10.91 15.52 4.90
C ASN A 57 -10.70 14.49 6.02
N GLU A 58 -10.14 14.95 7.14
CA GLU A 58 -9.82 14.11 8.29
C GLU A 58 -11.05 13.39 8.86
N THR A 59 -12.20 14.07 8.94
CA THR A 59 -13.46 13.47 9.43
C THR A 59 -13.84 12.27 8.58
N LEU A 60 -13.83 12.40 7.26
CA LEU A 60 -14.13 11.32 6.33
C LEU A 60 -13.22 10.10 6.56
N ILE A 61 -11.92 10.33 6.72
CA ILE A 61 -10.97 9.22 6.91
C ILE A 61 -11.20 8.53 8.27
N ARG A 62 -11.48 9.31 9.34
CA ARG A 62 -11.83 8.76 10.66
C ARG A 62 -13.13 7.95 10.62
N GLU A 63 -14.18 8.48 10.01
CA GLU A 63 -15.47 7.81 9.86
C GLU A 63 -15.36 6.54 9.02
N THR A 64 -14.51 6.54 7.99
CA THR A 64 -14.23 5.35 7.17
C THR A 64 -13.50 4.28 7.97
N ALA A 65 -12.49 4.66 8.77
CA ALA A 65 -11.82 3.74 9.69
C ALA A 65 -12.81 3.13 10.70
N ASP A 66 -13.73 3.94 11.24
CA ASP A 66 -14.78 3.49 12.15
C ASP A 66 -15.76 2.54 11.48
N ALA A 67 -16.14 2.81 10.23
CA ALA A 67 -17.00 1.95 9.44
C ALA A 67 -16.35 0.60 9.16
N LEU A 68 -15.07 0.54 8.77
CA LEU A 68 -14.38 -0.73 8.53
C LEU A 68 -14.39 -1.65 9.76
N VAL A 69 -14.20 -1.07 10.95
CA VAL A 69 -14.27 -1.84 12.21
C VAL A 69 -15.72 -2.23 12.54
N SER A 70 -16.63 -1.25 12.59
CA SER A 70 -18.00 -1.48 13.07
C SER A 70 -18.85 -2.37 12.15
N THR A 71 -18.54 -2.41 10.86
CA THR A 71 -19.19 -3.31 9.88
C THR A 71 -18.60 -4.72 9.85
N GLY A 72 -17.47 -4.96 10.55
CA GLY A 72 -16.75 -6.24 10.54
C GLY A 72 -15.84 -6.47 9.33
N LEU A 73 -15.74 -5.52 8.39
CA LEU A 73 -14.85 -5.65 7.22
C LEU A 73 -13.37 -5.75 7.63
N ALA A 74 -12.96 -5.05 8.68
CA ALA A 74 -11.62 -5.15 9.23
C ALA A 74 -11.27 -6.58 9.68
N GLU A 75 -12.22 -7.31 10.28
CA GLU A 75 -12.05 -8.71 10.70
C GLU A 75 -11.92 -9.67 9.50
N LEU A 76 -12.49 -9.29 8.35
CA LEU A 76 -12.34 -9.99 7.08
C LEU A 76 -11.05 -9.63 6.32
N GLY A 77 -10.21 -8.75 6.88
CA GLY A 77 -8.90 -8.39 6.34
C GLY A 77 -8.83 -7.02 5.66
N TYR A 78 -9.93 -6.28 5.52
CA TYR A 78 -9.92 -4.91 4.97
C TYR A 78 -9.35 -3.92 5.99
N ASN A 79 -8.02 -3.91 6.13
CA ASN A 79 -7.32 -3.24 7.22
C ASN A 79 -6.51 -2.00 6.79
N ASN A 80 -6.42 -1.70 5.49
CA ASN A 80 -5.78 -0.48 5.00
C ASN A 80 -6.82 0.63 4.77
N VAL A 81 -6.55 1.83 5.28
CA VAL A 81 -7.31 3.06 5.01
C VAL A 81 -6.40 4.01 4.25
N ASN A 82 -6.58 4.11 2.94
CA ASN A 82 -5.65 4.83 2.08
C ASN A 82 -6.21 6.20 1.68
N ILE A 83 -5.45 7.24 2.00
CA ILE A 83 -5.67 8.61 1.53
C ILE A 83 -5.05 8.72 0.13
N ASP A 84 -5.87 9.09 -0.86
CA ASP A 84 -5.40 9.32 -2.23
C ASP A 84 -4.96 10.78 -2.44
N ASP A 85 -4.91 11.26 -3.68
CA ASP A 85 -4.46 12.62 -4.02
C ASP A 85 -5.26 13.73 -3.29
N CYS A 86 -4.77 14.97 -3.37
CA CYS A 86 -5.39 16.19 -2.82
C CYS A 86 -5.34 16.32 -1.29
N TRP A 87 -4.59 15.47 -0.58
CA TRP A 87 -4.40 15.59 0.88
C TRP A 87 -3.47 16.75 1.28
N SER A 88 -2.54 17.13 0.40
CA SER A 88 -1.51 18.12 0.68
C SER A 88 -1.87 19.54 0.20
N ASN A 89 -1.19 20.52 0.79
CA ASN A 89 -1.13 21.88 0.27
C ASN A 89 -0.59 21.91 -1.17
N MET A 90 -0.88 23.01 -1.87
CA MET A 90 -0.39 23.25 -3.25
C MET A 90 1.13 23.49 -3.32
N LYS A 91 1.78 23.74 -2.18
CA LYS A 91 3.20 24.05 -2.08
C LYS A 91 3.83 23.31 -0.91
N ARG A 92 5.10 22.95 -1.07
CA ARG A 92 5.99 22.59 0.03
C ARG A 92 6.24 23.80 0.93
N ASP A 93 6.65 23.57 2.17
CA ASP A 93 7.08 24.65 3.07
C ASP A 93 8.46 25.21 2.68
N ASP A 94 8.94 26.20 3.42
CA ASP A 94 10.25 26.84 3.20
C ASP A 94 11.44 25.88 3.39
N LYS A 95 11.21 24.71 3.99
CA LYS A 95 12.20 23.64 4.16
C LYS A 95 12.07 22.55 3.08
N GLY A 96 11.19 22.73 2.09
CA GLY A 96 10.93 21.78 1.03
C GLY A 96 10.10 20.56 1.44
N GLN A 97 9.44 20.58 2.60
CA GLN A 97 8.63 19.46 3.10
C GLN A 97 7.19 19.54 2.60
N LEU A 98 6.60 18.37 2.31
CA LEU A 98 5.16 18.26 2.07
C LEU A 98 4.38 18.70 3.30
N GLN A 99 3.30 19.45 3.08
CA GLN A 99 2.41 19.91 4.14
C GLN A 99 1.01 19.39 3.90
N PRO A 100 0.34 18.75 4.87
CA PRO A 100 -1.08 18.47 4.74
C PRO A 100 -1.87 19.77 4.61
N ASP A 101 -2.98 19.72 3.87
CA ASP A 101 -3.93 20.83 3.85
C ASP A 101 -4.52 21.01 5.25
N SER A 102 -4.19 22.12 5.92
CA SER A 102 -4.57 22.33 7.32
C SER A 102 -6.06 22.59 7.53
N LYS A 103 -6.80 22.90 6.46
CA LYS A 103 -8.26 23.04 6.52
C LYS A 103 -8.93 21.67 6.48
N ASN A 104 -8.45 20.78 5.63
CA ASN A 104 -9.00 19.43 5.48
C ASN A 104 -8.44 18.45 6.53
N PHE A 105 -7.19 18.64 6.95
CA PHE A 105 -6.48 17.79 7.91
C PHE A 105 -5.93 18.61 9.09
N PRO A 106 -6.81 19.23 9.91
CA PRO A 106 -6.41 20.21 10.93
C PRO A 106 -5.53 19.62 12.04
N SER A 107 -5.59 18.32 12.32
CA SER A 107 -4.69 17.68 13.29
C SER A 107 -3.37 17.18 12.67
N GLY A 108 -3.25 17.23 11.35
CA GLY A 108 -2.14 16.69 10.58
C GLY A 108 -2.18 15.16 10.42
N ILE A 109 -1.36 14.65 9.51
CA ILE A 109 -1.38 13.23 9.11
C ILE A 109 -0.93 12.30 10.25
N LYS A 110 0.04 12.72 11.07
CA LYS A 110 0.49 11.90 12.20
C LYS A 110 -0.64 11.60 13.19
N ALA A 111 -1.42 12.61 13.57
CA ALA A 111 -2.52 12.43 14.52
C ALA A 111 -3.65 11.56 13.93
N LEU A 112 -3.84 11.63 12.61
CA LEU A 112 -4.75 10.74 11.89
C LEU A 112 -4.23 9.29 11.86
N ALA A 113 -2.94 9.08 11.59
CA ALA A 113 -2.30 7.76 11.65
C ALA A 113 -2.43 7.14 13.04
N ASP A 114 -2.09 7.89 14.10
CA ASP A 114 -2.22 7.44 15.49
C ASP A 114 -3.66 7.02 15.83
N TYR A 115 -4.68 7.67 15.24
CA TYR A 115 -6.08 7.29 15.41
C TYR A 115 -6.44 6.00 14.66
N VAL A 116 -6.02 5.88 13.40
CA VAL A 116 -6.25 4.68 12.58
C VAL A 116 -5.56 3.46 13.21
N HIS A 117 -4.35 3.63 13.74
CA HIS A 117 -3.63 2.57 14.46
C HIS A 117 -4.35 2.14 15.74
N LYS A 118 -4.96 3.05 16.50
CA LYS A 118 -5.76 2.72 17.69
C LYS A 118 -6.99 1.87 17.36
N LYS A 119 -7.43 1.85 16.10
CA LYS A 119 -8.52 1.01 15.59
C LYS A 119 -8.02 -0.37 15.12
N GLY A 120 -6.71 -0.64 15.19
CA GLY A 120 -6.10 -1.85 14.66
C GLY A 120 -5.95 -1.85 13.13
N LEU A 121 -6.04 -0.69 12.49
CA LEU A 121 -5.95 -0.50 11.04
C LEU A 121 -4.61 0.15 10.66
N TYR A 122 -4.31 0.17 9.37
CA TYR A 122 -3.13 0.76 8.76
C TYR A 122 -3.50 2.00 7.94
N LEU A 123 -2.71 3.08 8.02
CA LEU A 123 -2.94 4.29 7.24
C LEU A 123 -2.03 4.34 6.01
N GLY A 124 -2.64 4.46 4.83
CA GLY A 124 -1.93 4.73 3.59
C GLY A 124 -1.97 6.18 3.17
N ILE A 125 -0.95 6.59 2.44
CA ILE A 125 -0.84 7.91 1.80
C ILE A 125 -0.52 7.76 0.32
N TYR A 126 -0.59 8.88 -0.38
CA TYR A 126 -0.35 8.98 -1.80
C TYR A 126 0.71 10.03 -2.11
N SER A 127 1.55 9.73 -3.09
CA SER A 127 2.38 10.71 -3.79
C SER A 127 2.60 10.24 -5.24
N ASP A 128 3.46 10.93 -5.97
CA ASP A 128 3.74 10.69 -7.37
C ASP A 128 5.26 10.62 -7.62
N ALA A 129 5.66 9.70 -8.50
CA ALA A 129 6.99 9.62 -9.09
C ALA A 129 7.22 10.70 -10.17
N GLY A 130 6.63 11.87 -10.00
CA GLY A 130 6.74 13.04 -10.85
C GLY A 130 6.95 14.32 -10.05
N VAL A 131 7.13 15.44 -10.75
CA VAL A 131 7.30 16.75 -10.10
C VAL A 131 6.00 17.26 -9.48
N PHE A 132 4.87 16.79 -9.99
CA PHE A 132 3.55 17.02 -9.42
C PHE A 132 2.77 15.71 -9.38
N THR A 133 1.80 15.64 -8.48
CA THR A 133 0.76 14.61 -8.52
C THR A 133 -0.19 14.84 -9.69
N CYS A 134 -1.00 13.83 -10.02
CA CYS A 134 -2.04 13.95 -11.04
C CYS A 134 -3.03 15.11 -10.78
N GLN A 135 -3.25 15.53 -9.53
CA GLN A 135 -4.04 16.71 -9.15
C GLN A 135 -3.19 17.96 -8.85
N VAL A 136 -1.98 18.02 -9.43
CA VAL A 136 -1.10 19.19 -9.42
C VAL A 136 -0.71 19.65 -8.00
N ARG A 137 -0.54 18.68 -7.09
CA ARG A 137 0.12 18.87 -5.80
C ARG A 137 1.60 18.56 -5.92
N PRO A 138 2.47 19.00 -4.99
CA PRO A 138 3.89 18.63 -5.06
C PRO A 138 4.07 17.11 -5.09
N GLY A 139 4.71 16.59 -6.14
CA GLY A 139 5.10 15.18 -6.24
C GLY A 139 6.46 14.94 -5.57
N SER A 140 6.91 13.69 -5.54
CA SER A 140 8.11 13.29 -4.80
C SER A 140 9.34 13.02 -5.67
N LEU A 141 9.28 13.20 -6.99
CA LEU A 141 10.46 13.04 -7.85
C LEU A 141 11.57 14.00 -7.40
N TYR A 142 12.76 13.46 -7.13
CA TYR A 142 13.92 14.16 -6.53
C TYR A 142 13.77 14.61 -5.06
N HIS A 143 12.67 14.21 -4.39
CA HIS A 143 12.43 14.44 -2.97
C HIS A 143 12.21 13.13 -2.20
N GLU A 144 12.58 11.99 -2.78
CA GLU A 144 12.19 10.67 -2.32
C GLU A 144 12.68 10.40 -0.88
N SER A 145 13.96 10.70 -0.60
CA SER A 145 14.56 10.53 0.73
C SER A 145 13.83 11.35 1.80
N ASP A 146 13.50 12.59 1.49
CA ASP A 146 12.92 13.51 2.47
C ASP A 146 11.44 13.21 2.70
N ASP A 147 10.69 12.93 1.63
CA ASP A 147 9.29 12.57 1.70
C ASP A 147 9.10 11.19 2.37
N ALA A 148 9.96 10.21 2.10
CA ALA A 148 9.91 8.92 2.78
C ALA A 148 10.13 9.07 4.29
N LYS A 149 11.13 9.86 4.72
CA LYS A 149 11.36 10.17 6.14
C LYS A 149 10.14 10.83 6.77
N LEU A 150 9.51 11.76 6.06
CA LEU A 150 8.31 12.44 6.51
C LEU A 150 7.15 11.46 6.71
N PHE A 151 6.86 10.62 5.72
CA PHE A 151 5.85 9.56 5.81
C PHE A 151 6.11 8.61 6.98
N ALA A 152 7.36 8.17 7.15
CA ALA A 152 7.74 7.32 8.27
C ALA A 152 7.56 8.03 9.63
N SER A 153 7.89 9.32 9.72
CA SER A 153 7.71 10.12 10.94
C SER A 153 6.24 10.33 11.32
N TRP A 154 5.35 10.31 10.33
CA TRP A 154 3.90 10.35 10.55
C TRP A 154 3.30 8.98 10.87
N GLY A 155 4.05 7.90 10.72
CA GLY A 155 3.56 6.55 10.95
C GLY A 155 2.76 5.96 9.78
N ILE A 156 3.00 6.42 8.54
CA ILE A 156 2.37 5.82 7.35
C ILE A 156 2.79 4.36 7.19
N ASP A 157 1.86 3.52 6.76
CA ASP A 157 2.05 2.08 6.57
C ASP A 157 2.03 1.65 5.10
N TYR A 158 1.50 2.51 4.23
CA TYR A 158 1.29 2.23 2.81
C TYR A 158 1.54 3.49 1.97
N LEU A 159 2.27 3.37 0.87
CA LEU A 159 2.42 4.42 -0.13
C LEU A 159 1.88 3.93 -1.48
N LYS A 160 0.85 4.60 -2.00
CA LYS A 160 0.53 4.59 -3.44
C LYS A 160 1.41 5.62 -4.13
N TYR A 161 2.10 5.22 -5.20
CA TYR A 161 3.09 6.06 -5.88
C TYR A 161 2.81 6.16 -7.37
N ASP A 162 2.19 7.26 -7.77
CA ASP A 162 1.66 7.49 -9.12
C ASP A 162 2.75 7.90 -10.13
N ASN A 163 2.34 8.22 -11.35
CA ASN A 163 3.23 8.35 -12.50
C ASN A 163 2.99 9.62 -13.36
N CYS A 164 2.21 10.60 -12.88
CA CYS A 164 1.98 11.84 -13.60
C CYS A 164 3.22 12.75 -13.60
N PHE A 165 3.30 13.73 -14.50
CA PHE A 165 4.37 14.76 -14.53
C PHE A 165 5.82 14.23 -14.35
N ASN A 166 6.10 13.07 -14.94
CA ASN A 166 7.32 12.28 -14.71
C ASN A 166 8.58 12.72 -15.50
N LEU A 167 8.51 13.88 -16.17
CA LEU A 167 9.57 14.44 -17.02
C LEU A 167 10.03 13.53 -18.17
N GLY A 168 9.24 12.52 -18.55
CA GLY A 168 9.60 11.54 -19.58
C GLY A 168 10.62 10.50 -19.13
N ILE A 169 10.96 10.45 -17.84
CA ILE A 169 11.88 9.47 -17.27
C ILE A 169 11.12 8.15 -17.09
N LYS A 170 11.76 7.02 -17.39
CA LYS A 170 11.11 5.71 -17.33
C LYS A 170 10.78 5.28 -15.89
N PRO A 171 9.67 4.55 -15.66
CA PRO A 171 9.33 4.00 -14.34
C PRO A 171 10.47 3.19 -13.71
N ILE A 172 11.15 2.34 -14.49
CA ILE A 172 12.27 1.52 -14.01
C ILE A 172 13.42 2.33 -13.40
N GLU A 173 13.52 3.63 -13.72
CA GLU A 173 14.52 4.54 -13.17
C GLU A 173 14.01 5.32 -11.95
N ARG A 174 12.70 5.65 -11.89
CA ARG A 174 12.12 6.53 -10.86
C ARG A 174 11.52 5.82 -9.65
N TYR A 175 11.02 4.59 -9.81
CA TYR A 175 10.44 3.83 -8.71
C TYR A 175 11.49 3.26 -7.73
N PRO A 176 12.67 2.78 -8.17
CA PRO A 176 13.69 2.28 -7.23
C PRO A 176 14.20 3.31 -6.21
N PRO A 177 14.45 4.59 -6.55
CA PRO A 177 14.82 5.61 -5.57
C PRO A 177 13.85 5.72 -4.39
N MET A 178 12.53 5.71 -4.63
CA MET A 178 11.54 5.76 -3.56
C MET A 178 11.48 4.43 -2.77
N ARG A 179 11.64 3.26 -3.40
CA ARG A 179 11.85 2.00 -2.66
C ARG A 179 13.00 2.11 -1.67
N ASP A 180 14.15 2.59 -2.15
CA ASP A 180 15.37 2.68 -1.33
C ASP A 180 15.21 3.71 -0.21
N ALA A 181 14.55 4.84 -0.50
CA ALA A 181 14.20 5.85 0.48
C ALA A 181 13.29 5.29 1.58
N LEU A 182 12.21 4.59 1.22
CA LEU A 182 11.29 3.95 2.18
C LEU A 182 12.02 2.93 3.05
N ASN A 183 12.82 2.04 2.45
CA ASN A 183 13.60 1.05 3.19
C ASN A 183 14.62 1.72 4.14
N GLY A 184 15.24 2.81 3.69
CA GLY A 184 16.18 3.61 4.47
C GLY A 184 15.59 4.27 5.72
N THR A 185 14.26 4.40 5.81
CA THR A 185 13.60 4.92 7.02
C THR A 185 13.59 3.91 8.18
N GLY A 186 13.76 2.62 7.90
CA GLY A 186 13.60 1.53 8.88
C GLY A 186 12.16 1.21 9.26
N ARG A 187 11.17 2.01 8.82
CA ARG A 187 9.74 1.67 8.95
C ARG A 187 9.32 0.80 7.77
N LYS A 188 8.60 -0.30 8.04
CA LYS A 188 8.00 -1.11 6.99
C LYS A 188 6.81 -0.36 6.40
N ILE A 189 6.93 0.04 5.14
CA ILE A 189 5.87 0.71 4.39
C ILE A 189 5.59 -0.13 3.15
N PHE A 190 4.31 -0.51 2.96
CA PHE A 190 3.86 -1.19 1.76
C PHE A 190 4.02 -0.26 0.57
N TYR A 191 4.70 -0.72 -0.48
CA TYR A 191 4.98 0.11 -1.64
C TYR A 191 4.19 -0.32 -2.87
N SER A 192 3.17 0.46 -3.22
CA SER A 192 2.29 0.23 -4.37
C SER A 192 2.67 1.16 -5.51
N LEU A 193 3.25 0.60 -6.56
CA LEU A 193 3.50 1.30 -7.80
C LEU A 193 2.16 1.54 -8.50
N CYS A 194 2.04 2.66 -9.21
CA CYS A 194 0.87 3.05 -9.96
C CYS A 194 1.34 3.69 -11.26
N GLU A 195 2.01 2.89 -12.10
CA GLU A 195 2.57 3.33 -13.38
C GLU A 195 1.71 2.95 -14.60
N TRP A 196 0.57 2.30 -14.34
CA TRP A 196 -0.47 1.96 -15.31
C TRP A 196 -0.03 0.93 -16.38
N GLY A 197 1.00 0.12 -16.10
CA GLY A 197 1.50 -0.89 -17.04
C GLY A 197 2.51 -0.35 -18.06
N VAL A 198 2.98 0.88 -17.91
CA VAL A 198 4.03 1.50 -18.71
C VAL A 198 5.36 0.75 -18.53
N ASP A 199 5.98 0.40 -19.66
CA ASP A 199 7.25 -0.34 -19.70
C ASP A 199 7.18 -1.72 -18.99
N ASP A 200 6.03 -2.39 -19.07
CA ASP A 200 5.83 -3.80 -18.67
C ASP A 200 6.30 -4.11 -17.22
N PRO A 201 5.66 -3.54 -16.19
CA PRO A 201 6.07 -3.68 -14.78
C PRO A 201 6.19 -5.12 -14.29
N ALA A 202 5.44 -6.06 -14.88
CA ALA A 202 5.54 -7.48 -14.58
C ALA A 202 6.98 -8.03 -14.76
N LEU A 203 7.82 -7.39 -15.57
CA LEU A 203 9.21 -7.79 -15.81
C LEU A 203 10.20 -7.25 -14.77
N TRP A 204 9.86 -6.18 -14.05
CA TRP A 204 10.84 -5.45 -13.20
C TRP A 204 10.32 -5.02 -11.82
N ALA A 205 9.04 -4.64 -11.70
CA ALA A 205 8.45 -4.06 -10.50
C ALA A 205 8.44 -5.02 -9.31
N GLY A 206 8.51 -6.32 -9.58
CA GLY A 206 8.67 -7.37 -8.58
C GLY A 206 9.86 -7.19 -7.63
N LYS A 207 10.95 -6.57 -8.06
CA LYS A 207 12.10 -6.27 -7.19
C LYS A 207 12.04 -4.86 -6.58
N VAL A 208 10.98 -4.13 -6.88
CA VAL A 208 10.85 -2.70 -6.58
C VAL A 208 9.77 -2.45 -5.54
N GLY A 209 8.55 -2.97 -5.74
CA GLY A 209 7.46 -2.80 -4.79
C GLY A 209 6.68 -4.06 -4.47
N ASN A 210 5.64 -3.87 -3.69
CA ASN A 210 4.74 -4.93 -3.22
C ASN A 210 3.57 -5.16 -4.19
N SER A 211 3.18 -4.16 -4.98
CA SER A 211 2.22 -4.25 -6.09
C SER A 211 2.53 -3.21 -7.18
N TRP A 212 2.00 -3.38 -8.38
CA TRP A 212 2.09 -2.46 -9.52
C TRP A 212 0.84 -2.53 -10.39
#